data_AF-A0A843M5B8-F1
#
_entry.id   AF-A0A843M5B8-F1
#
_cell.length_a   1.000
_cell.length_b   1.000
_cell.length_c   1.000
_cell.angle_alpha   90.00
_cell.angle_beta   90.00
_cell.angle_gamma   90.00
#
_symmetry.space_group_name_H-M   'P 1'
#
loop_
_entity.id
_entity.type
_entity.pdbx_description
1 polymer ?
#
loop_
_entity_poly.entity_id
_entity_poly.type
_entity_poly.pdbx_seq_one_letter_code
_entity_poly.pdbx_strand_id
1 'polypeptide(L)'
;MEITDDKLLKIALITSLIGLIGLIIFTPSIEVKKVEIQDINRGMIDEEVSIDCVVSDVKASASKSSYFLTINDGTGQMSLIIFESQLAQLKDNGI
;
A
#
# COMPACT_ATOMS: atom_id res chain seq x y z
N MET A 1 23.21 -2.10 43.06
CA MET A 1 21.83 -2.61 43.02
C MET A 1 21.86 -3.83 42.13
N GLU A 2 21.66 -5.03 42.68
CA GLU A 2 21.56 -6.23 41.84
C GLU A 2 20.24 -6.22 41.07
N ILE A 3 20.34 -6.42 39.77
CA ILE A 3 19.20 -6.60 38.89
C ILE A 3 18.88 -8.09 38.94
N THR A 4 17.77 -8.44 39.57
CA THR A 4 17.26 -9.81 39.62
C THR A 4 16.47 -10.13 38.34
N ASP A 5 16.34 -11.40 38.00
CA ASP A 5 15.61 -11.86 36.81
C ASP A 5 14.16 -11.33 36.76
N ASP A 6 13.48 -11.25 37.90
CA ASP A 6 12.15 -10.66 37.99
C ASP A 6 12.10 -9.19 37.57
N LYS A 7 13.16 -8.42 37.88
CA LYS A 7 13.26 -7.01 37.47
C LYS A 7 13.56 -6.91 35.97
N LEU A 8 14.42 -7.78 35.44
CA LEU A 8 14.68 -7.87 34.00
C LEU A 8 13.40 -8.19 33.23
N LEU A 9 12.63 -9.18 33.70
CA LEU A 9 11.38 -9.58 33.08
C LEU A 9 10.38 -8.41 33.03
N LYS A 10 10.22 -7.68 34.13
CA LYS A 10 9.33 -6.50 34.18
C LYS A 10 9.78 -5.39 33.23
N ILE A 11 11.07 -5.11 33.16
CA ILE A 11 11.62 -4.09 32.25
C ILE A 11 11.39 -4.49 30.80
N ALA A 12 11.64 -5.75 30.44
CA ALA A 12 11.41 -6.28 29.10
C ALA A 12 9.93 -6.18 28.70
N LEU A 13 9.02 -6.50 29.62
CA LEU A 13 7.57 -6.47 29.40
C LEU A 13 7.05 -5.04 29.20
N ILE A 14 7.55 -4.09 30.00
CA ILE A 14 7.22 -2.67 29.83
C ILE A 14 7.78 -2.13 28.51
N THR A 15 9.02 -2.50 28.16
CA THR A 15 9.68 -2.04 26.93
C THR A 15 9.00 -2.60 25.70
N SER A 16 8.57 -3.86 25.71
CA SER A 16 7.83 -4.46 24.58
C SER A 16 6.44 -3.83 24.42
N LEU A 17 5.77 -3.51 25.53
CA LEU A 17 4.47 -2.83 25.49
C LEU A 17 4.60 -1.43 24.89
N ILE A 18 5.63 -0.68 25.28
CA ILE A 18 5.93 0.64 24.70
C ILE A 18 6.24 0.49 23.19
N GLY A 19 7.02 -0.50 22.80
CA GLY A 19 7.33 -0.77 21.39
C GLY A 19 6.08 -1.09 20.56
N LEU A 20 5.17 -1.92 21.09
CA LEU A 20 3.92 -2.27 20.42
C LEU A 20 3.01 -1.04 20.26
N ILE A 21 2.85 -0.25 21.32
CA ILE A 21 2.06 0.99 21.28
C ILE A 21 2.67 1.97 20.28
N GLY A 22 4.00 2.10 20.27
CA GLY A 22 4.72 2.88 19.27
C GLY A 22 4.36 2.45 17.86
N LEU A 23 4.49 1.16 17.54
CA LEU A 23 4.13 0.63 16.23
C LEU A 23 2.68 0.98 15.85
N ILE A 24 1.71 0.74 16.74
CA ILE A 24 0.29 1.05 16.47
C ILE A 24 0.07 2.53 16.15
N ILE A 25 0.76 3.44 16.85
CA ILE A 25 0.65 4.88 16.62
C ILE A 25 1.32 5.30 15.30
N PHE A 26 2.44 4.67 14.93
CA PHE A 26 3.22 5.03 13.74
C PHE A 26 2.77 4.32 12.45
N THR A 27 2.13 3.14 12.52
CA THR A 27 1.65 2.39 11.35
C THR A 27 0.78 3.23 10.40
N PRO A 28 -0.16 4.08 10.88
CA PRO A 28 -0.94 4.94 9.99
C PRO A 28 -0.13 6.01 9.26
N SER A 29 1.09 6.31 9.72
CA SER A 29 1.99 7.29 9.07
C SER A 29 2.85 6.68 7.96
N ILE A 30 2.75 5.38 7.70
CA ILE A 30 3.37 4.74 6.52
C ILE A 30 2.45 5.04 5.33
N GLU A 31 2.49 6.29 4.86
CA GLU A 31 1.77 6.69 3.67
C GLU A 31 2.49 6.14 2.43
N VAL A 32 1.73 5.48 1.56
CA VAL A 32 2.23 5.04 0.25
C VAL A 32 2.71 6.27 -0.52
N LYS A 33 3.92 6.16 -1.08
CA LYS A 33 4.56 7.26 -1.81
C LYS A 33 3.68 7.74 -2.95
N LYS A 34 3.27 9.00 -2.89
CA LYS A 34 2.56 9.67 -3.98
C LYS A 34 3.51 10.02 -5.12
N VAL A 35 3.16 9.65 -6.34
CA VAL A 35 3.96 9.89 -7.55
C VAL A 35 3.10 10.37 -8.71
N GLU A 36 3.68 11.20 -9.57
CA GLU A 36 3.10 11.57 -10.87
C GLU A 36 3.49 10.55 -11.93
N ILE A 37 2.63 10.33 -12.92
CA ILE A 37 2.85 9.34 -14.00
C ILE A 37 4.14 9.64 -14.76
N GLN A 38 4.48 10.93 -14.96
CA GLN A 38 5.70 11.33 -15.66
C GLN A 38 7.01 10.90 -14.95
N ASP A 39 6.98 10.72 -13.63
CA ASP A 39 8.16 10.39 -12.82
C ASP A 39 8.38 8.87 -12.68
N ILE A 40 7.39 8.07 -13.11
CA ILE A 40 7.46 6.61 -13.06
C ILE A 40 8.58 6.13 -13.97
N ASN A 41 9.48 5.36 -13.38
CA ASN A 41 10.64 4.82 -14.08
C ASN A 41 10.92 3.38 -13.63
N ARG A 42 11.87 2.72 -14.31
CA ARG A 42 12.22 1.32 -14.06
C ARG A 42 12.75 1.04 -12.65
N GLY A 43 13.21 2.07 -11.92
CA GLY A 43 13.62 1.93 -10.54
C GLY A 43 12.47 1.72 -9.56
N MET A 44 11.22 1.95 -9.99
CA MET A 44 10.01 1.77 -9.18
C MET A 44 9.30 0.43 -9.44
N ILE A 45 9.95 -0.51 -10.15
CA ILE A 45 9.44 -1.87 -10.29
C ILE A 45 9.39 -2.51 -8.90
N ASP A 46 8.30 -3.22 -8.60
CA ASP A 46 8.00 -3.84 -7.31
C ASP A 46 7.81 -2.85 -6.13
N GLU A 47 7.75 -1.55 -6.39
CA GLU A 47 7.40 -0.51 -5.41
C GLU A 47 5.88 -0.28 -5.38
N GLU A 48 5.31 -0.15 -4.17
CA GLU A 48 3.92 0.30 -4.01
C GLU A 48 3.87 1.83 -4.05
N VAL A 49 3.05 2.37 -4.96
CA VAL A 49 2.92 3.82 -5.18
C VAL A 49 1.45 4.22 -5.25
N SER A 50 1.17 5.47 -4.89
CA SER A 50 -0.16 6.08 -4.96
C SER A 50 -0.17 7.13 -6.05
N ILE A 51 -1.18 7.08 -6.93
CA ILE A 51 -1.33 8.00 -8.06
C ILE A 51 -2.74 8.57 -8.02
N ASP A 52 -2.84 9.89 -7.91
CA ASP A 52 -4.11 10.61 -8.03
C ASP A 52 -4.38 10.85 -9.53
N CYS A 53 -5.37 10.16 -10.10
CA CYS A 53 -5.60 10.17 -11.55
C CYS A 53 -7.09 10.01 -11.91
N VAL A 54 -7.41 10.30 -13.17
CA VAL A 54 -8.72 10.02 -13.78
C VAL A 54 -8.63 8.87 -14.76
N VAL A 55 -9.67 8.03 -14.79
CA VAL A 55 -9.80 6.95 -15.76
C VAL A 55 -10.34 7.52 -17.07
N SER A 56 -9.55 7.40 -18.13
CA SER A 56 -9.89 7.90 -19.47
C SER A 56 -10.49 6.83 -20.38
N ASP A 57 -10.16 5.55 -20.16
CA ASP A 57 -10.69 4.42 -20.93
C ASP A 57 -10.67 3.12 -20.11
N VAL A 58 -11.60 2.21 -20.38
CA VAL A 58 -11.73 0.91 -19.69
C VAL A 58 -11.97 -0.21 -20.71
N LYS A 59 -11.09 -1.21 -20.72
CA LYS A 59 -11.21 -2.40 -21.57
C LYS A 59 -11.19 -3.66 -20.72
N ALA A 60 -12.12 -4.58 -20.98
CA ALA A 60 -12.09 -5.90 -20.38
C ALA A 60 -11.24 -6.85 -21.25
N SER A 61 -10.52 -7.78 -20.60
CA SER A 61 -9.96 -8.95 -21.27
C SER A 61 -11.07 -9.77 -21.94
N ALA A 62 -10.74 -10.50 -23.01
CA ALA A 62 -11.68 -11.39 -23.70
C ALA A 62 -12.33 -12.42 -22.76
N SER A 63 -11.59 -12.88 -21.74
CA SER A 63 -12.07 -13.77 -20.69
C SER A 63 -12.85 -13.08 -19.56
N LYS A 64 -12.93 -11.74 -19.57
CA LYS A 64 -13.45 -10.87 -18.48
C LYS A 64 -12.78 -11.07 -17.11
N SER A 65 -11.64 -11.73 -17.05
CA SER A 65 -10.88 -11.97 -15.82
C SER A 65 -10.01 -10.78 -15.40
N SER A 66 -9.67 -9.89 -16.33
CA SER A 66 -8.84 -8.71 -16.06
C SER A 66 -9.39 -7.47 -16.75
N TYR A 67 -9.13 -6.30 -16.18
CA TYR A 67 -9.43 -5.00 -16.78
C TYR A 67 -8.15 -4.23 -17.06
N PHE A 68 -8.11 -3.57 -18.21
CA PHE A 68 -7.07 -2.65 -18.62
C PHE A 68 -7.68 -1.25 -18.59
N LEU A 69 -7.21 -0.42 -17.68
CA LEU A 69 -7.66 0.96 -17.52
C LEU A 69 -6.58 1.86 -18.07
N THR A 70 -6.98 2.88 -18.83
CA THR A 70 -6.07 3.94 -19.21
C THR A 70 -6.26 5.10 -18.25
N ILE A 71 -5.24 5.39 -17.43
CA ILE A 71 -5.27 6.44 -16.41
C ILE A 71 -4.45 7.66 -16.84
N ASN A 72 -4.90 8.85 -16.46
CA ASN A 72 -4.26 10.13 -16.75
C ASN A 72 -4.33 11.03 -15.52
N ASP A 73 -3.20 11.59 -15.11
CA ASP A 73 -3.06 12.47 -13.94
C ASP A 73 -2.82 13.95 -14.30
N GLY A 74 -2.85 14.29 -15.59
CA GLY A 74 -2.52 15.60 -16.14
C GLY A 74 -1.06 15.76 -16.57
N THR A 75 -0.16 14.89 -16.10
CA THR A 75 1.27 14.90 -16.44
C THR A 75 1.62 13.84 -17.48
N GLY A 76 0.88 12.73 -17.49
CA GLY A 76 1.06 11.64 -18.43
C GLY A 76 -0.17 10.75 -18.53
N GLN A 77 -0.03 9.69 -19.34
CA GLN A 77 -1.03 8.64 -19.46
C GLN A 77 -0.34 7.27 -19.40
N MET A 78 -0.92 6.33 -18.67
CA MET A 78 -0.41 4.96 -18.56
C MET A 78 -1.52 3.92 -18.50
N SER A 79 -1.16 2.67 -18.74
CA SER A 79 -2.07 1.52 -18.64
C SER A 79 -1.95 0.87 -17.26
N LEU A 80 -3.08 0.75 -16.56
CA LEU A 80 -3.25 0.03 -15.31
C LEU A 80 -3.95 -1.30 -15.58
N ILE A 81 -3.41 -2.39 -15.03
CA ILE A 81 -4.00 -3.73 -15.17
C ILE A 81 -4.56 -4.16 -13.81
N ILE A 82 -5.86 -4.47 -13.78
CA ILE A 82 -6.52 -5.06 -12.62
C ILE A 82 -6.76 -6.54 -12.90
N PHE A 83 -6.12 -7.40 -12.12
CA PHE A 83 -6.26 -8.85 -12.21
C PHE A 83 -7.47 -9.36 -11.42
N GLU A 84 -7.94 -10.57 -11.75
CA GLU A 84 -9.13 -11.19 -11.15
C GLU A 84 -9.10 -11.25 -9.62
N SER A 85 -7.93 -11.60 -9.07
CA SER A 85 -7.72 -11.68 -7.62
C SER A 85 -7.96 -10.35 -6.90
N GLN A 86 -7.71 -9.23 -7.58
CA GLN A 86 -7.93 -7.88 -7.06
C GLN A 86 -9.38 -7.41 -7.26
N LEU A 87 -10.08 -7.91 -8.29
CA LEU A 87 -11.49 -7.58 -8.53
C LEU A 87 -12.43 -8.09 -7.43
N ALA A 88 -12.13 -9.26 -6.86
CA ALA A 88 -12.89 -9.80 -5.74
C ALA A 88 -12.84 -8.85 -4.53
N GLN A 89 -11.66 -8.28 -4.26
CA GLN A 89 -11.45 -7.34 -3.16
C GLN A 89 -12.14 -5.98 -3.42
N LEU A 90 -12.16 -5.50 -4.66
CA LEU A 90 -12.87 -4.26 -5.01
C LEU A 90 -14.39 -4.39 -4.79
N LYS A 91 -14.98 -5.52 -5.22
CA LYS A 91 -16.40 -5.80 -5.00
C LYS A 91 -16.78 -5.88 -3.52
N ASP A 92 -15.94 -6.52 -2.70
CA ASP A 92 -16.18 -6.63 -1.26
C ASP A 92 -16.12 -5.26 -0.57
N ASN A 93 -15.31 -4.33 -1.10
CA ASN A 93 -15.24 -2.95 -0.63
C ASN A 93 -16.34 -2.03 -1.21
N GLY A 94 -17.28 -2.59 -1.99
CA GLY A 94 -18.41 -1.86 -2.56
C GLY A 94 -18.05 -0.93 -3.72
N ILE A 95 -16.90 -1.15 -4.36
CA ILE A 95 -16.40 -0.43 -5.54
C ILE A 95 -16.64 -1.28 -6.80
#